data_AF-A0A183CNW3-F1
#
_entry.id   AF-A0A183CNW3-F1
#
_cell.length_a   1.000
_cell.length_b   1.000
_cell.length_c   1.000
_cell.angle_alpha   90.00
_cell.angle_beta   90.00
_cell.angle_gamma   90.00
#
_symmetry.space_group_name_H-M   'P 1'
#
loop_
_entity.id
_entity.type
_entity.pdbx_description
1 polymer ?
#
loop_
_entity_poly.entity_id
_entity_poly.type
_entity_poly.pdbx_seq_one_letter_code
_entity_poly.pdbx_strand_id
1 'polypeptide(L)' 'NYLIWPMEKAIYSDVVTELGVYTYCVYNTKDGTLLRYTQPGQITRTKLASSNESGITAGTGVVDSLYLY' A
#
# COMPACT_ATOMS: atom_id res chain seq x y z
N ASN A 1 -3.91 -13.02 2.48
CA ASN A 1 -3.02 -11.90 2.82
C ASN A 1 -2.52 -12.15 4.23
N TYR A 2 -1.23 -12.40 4.44
CA TYR A 2 -0.81 -13.05 5.70
C TYR A 2 0.48 -12.50 6.28
N LEU A 3 0.35 -11.94 7.48
CA LEU A 3 1.38 -11.93 8.52
C LEU A 3 1.43 -13.34 9.14
N ILE A 4 1.92 -14.34 8.41
CA ILE A 4 2.14 -15.68 8.96
C ILE A 4 3.63 -15.96 8.92
N TRP A 5 4.20 -16.22 10.09
CA TRP A 5 5.56 -16.72 10.21
C TRP A 5 5.59 -18.20 9.79
N PRO A 6 6.65 -18.66 9.09
CA PRO A 6 6.77 -20.06 8.73
C PRO A 6 6.60 -20.96 9.94
N MET A 7 5.84 -22.05 9.79
CA MET A 7 5.57 -23.05 10.82
C MET A 7 4.69 -22.59 12.00
N GLU A 8 4.21 -21.35 11.99
CA GLU A 8 3.24 -20.86 12.98
C GLU A 8 1.81 -21.07 12.51
N LYS A 9 0.91 -21.28 13.47
CA LYS A 9 -0.53 -21.42 13.18
C LYS A 9 -1.08 -20.07 12.70
N ALA A 10 -1.89 -20.11 11.64
CA ALA A 10 -2.62 -18.93 11.19
C ALA A 10 -3.56 -18.40 12.29
N ILE A 11 -3.43 -17.11 12.59
CA ILE A 11 -4.32 -16.38 13.49
C ILE A 11 -5.22 -15.50 12.62
N TYR A 12 -6.53 -15.68 12.78
CA TYR A 12 -7.51 -14.78 12.16
C TYR A 12 -7.67 -13.55 13.04
N SER A 13 -7.49 -12.38 12.43
CA SER A 13 -7.59 -11.09 13.10
C SER A 13 -8.25 -10.09 12.18
N ASP A 14 -8.92 -9.10 12.76
CA ASP A 14 -9.42 -7.96 12.00
C ASP A 14 -8.27 -7.12 11.47
N VAL A 15 -8.35 -6.80 10.18
CA VAL A 15 -7.33 -6.02 9.47
C VAL A 15 -7.97 -4.84 8.78
N VAL A 16 -7.18 -3.79 8.61
CA VAL A 16 -7.52 -2.63 7.79
C VAL A 16 -6.52 -2.51 6.66
N THR A 17 -7.03 -2.10 5.50
CA THR A 17 -6.27 -2.01 4.27
C THR A 17 -6.16 -0.57 3.80
N GLU A 18 -4.95 -0.14 3.50
CA GLU A 18 -4.61 1.16 2.92
C GLU A 18 -4.25 0.98 1.44
N LEU A 19 -5.03 1.58 0.54
CA LEU A 19 -4.74 1.65 -0.90
C LEU A 19 -3.85 2.86 -1.20
N GLY A 20 -2.65 2.62 -1.71
CA GLY A 20 -1.77 3.63 -2.28
C GLY A 20 -1.83 3.61 -3.80
N VAL A 21 -2.06 4.78 -4.43
CA VAL A 21 -2.09 4.92 -5.89
C VAL A 21 -0.85 5.68 -6.34
N TYR A 22 -0.02 5.04 -7.16
CA TYR A 22 1.18 5.67 -7.70
C TYR A 22 0.81 6.66 -8.77
N THR A 23 1.35 7.87 -8.67
CA THR A 23 1.18 8.93 -9.65
C THR A 23 2.52 9.61 -9.89
N TYR A 24 2.83 9.93 -11.14
CA TYR A 24 3.92 10.82 -11.47
C TYR A 24 3.48 11.88 -12.46
N CYS A 25 4.13 13.05 -12.36
CA CYS A 25 3.99 14.12 -13.33
C CYS A 25 5.36 14.66 -13.74
N VAL A 26 5.44 15.18 -14.96
CA VAL A 26 6.59 15.90 -15.48
C VAL A 26 6.12 17.29 -15.85
N TYR A 27 6.72 18.31 -15.23
CA TYR A 27 6.39 19.72 -15.43
C TYR A 27 7.61 20.50 -15.93
N ASN A 28 7.37 21.48 -16.79
CA ASN A 28 8.37 22.47 -17.16
C ASN A 28 8.41 23.56 -16.09
N THR A 29 9.56 23.72 -15.43
CA THR A 29 9.74 24.69 -14.35
C THR A 29 9.81 26.14 -14.82
N LYS A 30 10.07 26.39 -16.11
CA LYS A 30 10.22 27.75 -16.65
C LYS A 30 8.88 28.44 -16.87
N ASP A 31 7.90 27.71 -17.38
CA ASP A 31 6.57 28.24 -17.76
C ASP A 31 5.42 27.57 -17.00
N GLY A 32 5.71 26.60 -16.14
CA GLY A 32 4.72 25.88 -15.34
C GLY A 32 3.89 24.88 -16.13
N THR A 33 4.23 24.60 -17.39
CA THR A 33 3.43 23.69 -18.23
C THR A 33 3.59 22.23 -17.79
N LEU A 34 2.46 21.51 -17.74
CA LEU A 34 2.42 20.07 -17.46
C LEU A 34 2.70 19.31 -18.76
N LEU A 35 3.82 18.58 -18.82
CA LEU A 35 4.22 17.81 -19.99
C LEU A 35 3.64 16.39 -19.98
N ARG A 36 3.54 15.78 -18.79
CA ARG A 36 3.00 14.44 -18.62
C ARG A 36 2.39 14.27 -17.24
N TYR A 37 1.24 13.62 -17.18
CA TYR A 37 0.63 13.10 -15.96
C TYR A 37 0.25 11.64 -16.20
N THR A 38 0.62 10.74 -15.29
CA THR A 38 0.32 9.30 -15.40
C THR A 38 0.07 8.72 -14.01
N GLN A 39 -0.84 7.75 -13.96
CA GLN A 39 -1.11 6.92 -12.80
C GLN A 39 -0.79 5.45 -13.12
N PRO A 40 0.48 5.01 -13.00
CA PRO A 40 0.92 3.73 -13.56
C PRO A 40 0.54 2.49 -12.74
N GLY A 41 -0.01 2.63 -11.54
CA GLY A 41 -0.37 1.47 -10.73
C GLY A 41 -0.72 1.80 -9.29
N GLN A 42 -0.72 0.77 -8.46
CA GLN A 42 -1.11 0.85 -7.05
C GLN A 42 -0.28 -0.11 -6.19
N ILE A 43 -0.28 0.15 -4.89
CA ILE A 43 0.18 -0.74 -3.84
C ILE A 43 -0.92 -0.83 -2.79
N THR A 44 -1.12 -2.02 -2.24
CA THR A 44 -2.06 -2.21 -1.13
C THR A 44 -1.26 -2.64 0.08
N ARG A 45 -1.53 -2.02 1.23
CA ARG A 45 -0.86 -2.33 2.50
C ARG A 45 -1.91 -2.67 3.53
N THR A 46 -1.75 -3.79 4.21
CA THR A 46 -2.72 -4.27 5.19
C THR A 46 -2.03 -4.38 6.56
N LYS A 47 -2.72 -3.96 7.62
CA LYS A 47 -2.26 -4.03 9.02
C LYS A 47 -3.37 -4.51 9.94
N LEU A 48 -3.02 -4.92 11.16
CA LEU A 48 -4.01 -5.16 12.21
C LEU A 48 -4.84 -3.90 12.46
N ALA A 49 -6.15 -4.06 12.61
CA ALA A 49 -7.08 -2.95 12.84
C ALA A 49 -6.74 -2.15 14.11
N SER A 50 -6.14 -2.81 15.12
CA SER A 50 -5.70 -2.21 16.38
C SER A 50 -4.34 -1.50 16.31
N SER A 51 -3.60 -1.63 15.21
CA SER A 51 -2.24 -1.08 15.09
C SER A 51 -2.26 0.38 14.66
N ASN A 52 -1.48 1.21 15.34
CA ASN A 52 -1.31 2.62 14.97
C ASN A 52 -0.30 2.78 13.83
N GLU A 53 0.74 1.95 13.79
CA GLU A 53 1.77 1.91 12.75
C GLU A 53 1.36 1.01 11.57
N SER A 54 1.81 1.34 10.35
CA SER A 54 1.48 0.61 9.11
C SER A 54 2.67 0.40 8.15
N GLY A 55 3.89 0.49 8.67
CA GLY A 55 5.12 0.36 7.87
C GLY A 55 5.45 -1.08 7.54
N ILE A 56 5.44 -1.44 6.25
CA ILE A 56 5.87 -2.77 5.79
C ILE A 56 7.32 -3.05 6.20
N THR A 57 8.22 -2.10 5.95
CA THR A 57 9.65 -2.22 6.30
C THR A 57 9.90 -2.16 7.81
N ALA A 58 8.96 -1.58 8.57
CA ALA A 58 8.98 -1.57 10.03
C ALA A 58 8.41 -2.87 10.64
N GLY A 59 7.92 -3.80 9.81
CA GLY A 59 7.34 -5.08 10.24
C GLY A 59 5.92 -4.99 10.80
N THR A 60 5.25 -3.83 10.69
CA THR A 60 3.90 -3.60 11.25
C THR A 60 2.78 -3.76 10.23
N GLY A 61 3.12 -3.97 8.95
CA GLY A 61 2.16 -4.21 7.89
C GLY A 61 2.70 -5.17 6.83
N VAL A 62 1.83 -5.57 5.92
CA VAL A 62 2.14 -6.46 4.80
C VAL A 62 1.67 -5.88 3.48
N VAL A 63 2.31 -6.31 2.39
CA VAL A 63 1.84 -6.05 1.03
C VAL A 63 0.61 -6.92 0.75
N ASP A 64 -0.38 -6.34 0.06
CA ASP A 64 -1.62 -6.99 -0.30
C ASP A 64 -2.02 -6.72 -1.76
N SER A 65 -3.11 -7.38 -2.17
CA SER A 65 -3.82 -7.21 -3.43
C SER A 65 -5.30 -6.95 -3.13
N LEU A 66 -5.92 -6.04 -3.89
CA LEU A 66 -7.36 -5.82 -3.78
C LEU A 66 -8.15 -6.89 -4.52
N TYR A 67 -9.28 -7.28 -3.92
CA TYR A 67 -10.33 -8.01 -4.60
C TYR A 67 -11.37 -7.00 -5.10
N LEU A 68 -11.55 -6.91 -6.42
CA LEU A 68 -12.56 -6.06 -7.03
C LEU A 68 -13.89 -6.83 -7.07
N TYR A 69 -14.90 -6.34 -6.37
CA TYR A 69 -16.24 -6.92 -6.27
C TYR A 69 -17.32 -5.96 -6.76
#